data_AF-A0A4P7GU93-F1
#
_entry.id   AF-A0A4P7GU93-F1
#
_cell.length_a   1.000
_cell.length_b   1.000
_cell.length_c   1.000
_cell.angle_alpha   90.00
_cell.angle_beta   90.00
_cell.angle_gamma   90.00
#
_symmetry.space_group_name_H-M   'P 1'
#
loop_
_entity.id
_entity.type
_entity.pdbx_description
1 polymer ?
#
loop_
_entity_poly.entity_id
_entity_poly.type
_entity_poly.pdbx_seq_one_letter_code
_entity_poly.pdbx_strand_id
1 'polypeptide(L)'
;MVEGRGGGPTGRDAAPGDAGAGTDEAVRRAVATALRWLAVRARSEWEVRQHLRRHGVTEAMVDQVLAQLRAWGYVDDRRLALEAAEAARVRHVGPRRLRDELLRRGVPEAVVRDALEATWPAEVEREVAWELARRRWARFVAPSPGGDGRERRGVVDAAGCADGEEGAGEGPDGPVGDRPASAGPAGRPEGRGGARQRAAARLYRFLVGRGFGAEVAEAIVRRLAEEDGEPGRPASAGDGPRRPFP
;
A
#
# COMPACT_ATOMS: atom_id res chain seq x y z
N MET A 1 24.36 25.65 85.64
CA MET A 1 25.14 26.49 84.71
C MET A 1 25.64 25.55 83.62
N VAL A 2 25.05 25.70 82.42
CA VAL A 2 25.49 25.24 81.09
C VAL A 2 25.74 23.74 80.85
N GLU A 3 24.77 23.12 80.18
CA GLU A 3 24.91 21.89 79.40
C GLU A 3 25.74 22.17 78.13
N GLY A 4 26.84 21.44 77.95
CA GLY A 4 27.65 21.50 76.74
C GLY A 4 27.06 20.62 75.63
N ARG A 5 26.31 21.24 74.72
CA ARG A 5 25.95 20.67 73.41
C ARG A 5 27.13 20.86 72.45
N GLY A 6 27.63 19.78 71.86
CA GLY A 6 28.59 19.89 70.76
C GLY A 6 28.86 18.55 70.09
N GLY A 7 28.57 18.46 68.79
CA GLY A 7 28.96 17.34 67.94
C GLY A 7 27.82 16.70 67.16
N GLY A 8 27.13 17.48 66.31
CA GLY A 8 26.32 16.87 65.24
C GLY A 8 27.26 16.36 64.14
N PRO A 9 27.13 15.11 63.67
CA PRO A 9 27.89 14.64 62.52
C PRO A 9 27.42 15.38 61.27
N THR A 10 28.29 16.26 60.77
CA THR A 10 28.30 16.76 59.40
C THR A 10 28.60 15.61 58.45
N GLY A 11 27.85 15.53 57.35
CA GLY A 11 28.12 14.57 56.27
C GLY A 11 26.93 13.70 55.95
N ARG A 12 25.82 14.32 55.53
CA ARG A 12 24.92 13.63 54.62
C ARG A 12 25.62 13.65 53.28
N ASP A 13 26.44 12.64 53.03
CA ASP A 13 26.84 12.28 51.68
C ASP A 13 25.54 12.00 50.92
N ALA A 14 25.08 13.00 50.18
CA ALA A 14 24.04 12.83 49.19
C ALA A 14 24.64 11.93 48.11
N ALA A 15 24.44 10.62 48.28
CA ALA A 15 24.79 9.63 47.30
C ALA A 15 24.18 10.04 45.94
N PRO A 16 24.93 10.06 44.84
CA PRO A 16 24.43 10.45 43.52
C PRO A 16 23.53 9.36 42.87
N GLY A 17 22.81 8.57 43.67
CA GLY A 17 22.23 7.29 43.26
C GLY A 17 20.76 7.27 42.85
N ASP A 18 19.99 8.35 42.99
CA ASP A 18 18.53 8.30 42.78
C ASP A 18 18.04 8.78 41.39
N ALA A 19 18.78 9.68 40.74
CA ALA A 19 18.40 10.22 39.43
C ALA A 19 18.40 9.16 38.31
N GLY A 20 19.24 8.12 38.42
CA GLY A 20 19.32 7.02 37.45
C GLY A 20 18.17 6.01 37.57
N ALA A 21 17.76 5.67 38.79
CA ALA A 21 16.74 4.65 39.04
C ALA A 21 15.34 5.06 38.51
N GLY A 22 15.01 6.35 38.60
CA GLY A 22 13.76 6.88 38.04
C GLY A 22 13.71 6.82 36.50
N THR A 23 14.87 7.02 35.86
CA THR A 23 15.00 6.98 34.40
C THR A 23 14.90 5.54 33.88
N ASP A 24 15.57 4.60 34.53
CA ASP A 24 15.54 3.18 34.17
C ASP A 24 14.13 2.58 34.29
N GLU A 25 13.40 2.93 35.35
CA GLU A 25 12.02 2.49 35.53
C GLU A 25 11.09 3.08 34.46
N ALA A 26 11.31 4.35 34.08
CA ALA A 26 10.55 4.98 33.00
C ALA A 26 10.84 4.32 31.63
N VAL A 27 12.09 3.93 31.36
CA VAL A 27 12.48 3.16 30.17
C VAL A 27 11.80 1.79 30.16
N ARG A 28 11.79 1.06 31.29
CA ARG A 28 11.09 -0.24 31.39
C ARG A 28 9.60 -0.13 31.11
N ARG A 29 8.94 0.91 31.64
CA ARG A 29 7.52 1.18 31.34
C ARG A 29 7.29 1.51 29.86
N ALA A 30 8.17 2.30 29.25
CA ALA A 30 8.10 2.62 27.83
C ALA A 30 8.26 1.37 26.95
N VAL A 31 9.23 0.51 27.27
CA VAL A 31 9.41 -0.81 26.62
C VAL A 31 8.16 -1.65 26.73
N ALA A 32 7.58 -1.79 27.94
CA ALA A 32 6.39 -2.60 28.14
C ALA A 32 5.18 -2.08 27.33
N THR A 33 5.03 -0.76 27.23
CA THR A 33 4.00 -0.13 26.38
C THR A 33 4.23 -0.41 24.90
N ALA A 34 5.47 -0.26 24.42
CA ALA A 34 5.80 -0.56 23.04
C ALA A 34 5.56 -2.05 22.70
N LEU A 35 5.94 -2.98 23.59
CA LEU A 35 5.71 -4.41 23.39
C LEU A 35 4.22 -4.77 23.29
N ARG A 36 3.37 -4.22 24.16
CA ARG A 36 1.92 -4.40 24.07
C ARG A 36 1.36 -3.91 22.73
N TRP A 37 1.91 -2.81 22.20
CA TRP A 37 1.49 -2.26 20.92
C TRP A 37 1.99 -3.08 19.72
N LEU A 38 3.23 -3.58 19.78
CA LEU A 38 3.85 -4.44 18.78
C LEU A 38 3.22 -5.84 18.71
N ALA A 39 2.65 -6.33 19.81
CA ALA A 39 1.98 -7.63 19.86
C ALA A 39 0.75 -7.73 18.93
N VAL A 40 0.11 -6.60 18.60
CA VAL A 40 -1.09 -6.58 17.74
C VAL A 40 -0.72 -6.64 16.26
N ARG A 41 0.28 -5.88 15.84
CA ARG A 41 0.79 -5.87 14.46
C ARG A 41 2.24 -5.41 14.43
N ALA A 42 3.00 -5.88 13.45
CA ALA A 42 4.33 -5.36 13.19
C ALA A 42 4.28 -3.87 12.82
N ARG A 43 5.21 -3.09 13.39
CA ARG A 43 5.32 -1.63 13.23
C ARG A 43 6.72 -1.27 12.78
N SER A 44 6.85 -0.16 12.06
CA SER A 44 8.16 0.40 11.75
C SER A 44 8.80 1.07 12.97
N GLU A 45 10.11 1.29 12.89
CA GLU A 45 10.85 2.07 13.89
C GLU A 45 10.29 3.48 14.04
N TRP A 46 9.90 4.08 12.92
CA TRP A 46 9.29 5.41 12.91
C TRP A 46 7.94 5.42 13.61
N GLU A 47 7.08 4.43 13.35
CA GLU A 47 5.79 4.27 14.02
C GLU A 47 5.98 4.17 15.55
N VAL A 48 6.95 3.37 16.00
CA VAL A 48 7.28 3.22 17.43
C VAL A 48 7.81 4.52 18.03
N ARG A 49 8.69 5.23 17.32
CA ARG A 49 9.18 6.56 17.75
C ARG A 49 8.04 7.55 17.95
N GLN A 50 7.13 7.65 16.98
CA GLN A 50 5.97 8.56 17.09
C GLN A 50 5.04 8.15 18.22
N HIS A 51 4.82 6.84 18.41
CA HIS A 51 4.00 6.33 19.50
C HIS A 51 4.56 6.73 20.86
N LEU A 52 5.86 6.51 21.10
CA LEU A 52 6.50 6.84 22.39
C LEU A 52 6.57 8.35 22.65
N ARG A 53 6.84 9.16 21.61
CA ARG A 53 6.80 10.62 21.71
C ARG A 53 5.43 11.14 22.14
N ARG A 54 4.34 10.59 21.60
CA ARG A 54 2.97 10.94 22.00
C ARG A 54 2.65 10.60 23.46
N HIS A 55 3.39 9.66 24.06
CA HIS A 55 3.27 9.30 25.47
C HIS A 55 4.19 10.13 26.39
N GLY A 56 4.80 11.21 25.87
CA GLY A 56 5.65 12.11 26.65
C GLY A 56 7.04 11.56 26.96
N VAL A 57 7.49 10.52 26.24
CA VAL A 57 8.84 9.97 26.41
C VAL A 57 9.86 10.88 25.72
N THR A 58 10.97 11.19 26.41
CA THR A 58 12.04 12.04 25.86
C THR A 58 12.78 11.35 24.73
N GLU A 59 13.37 12.12 23.81
CA GLU A 59 14.06 11.56 22.64
C GLU A 59 15.18 10.59 22.99
N ALA A 60 15.99 10.92 24.00
CA ALA A 60 17.07 10.06 24.49
C ALA A 60 16.55 8.71 25.02
N MET A 61 15.42 8.71 25.73
CA MET A 61 14.78 7.47 26.19
C MET A 61 14.18 6.68 25.03
N VAL A 62 13.60 7.36 24.02
CA VAL A 62 13.07 6.68 22.82
C VAL A 62 14.17 5.95 22.08
N ASP A 63 15.34 6.56 21.92
CA ASP A 63 16.49 5.91 21.28
C ASP A 63 16.97 4.68 22.06
N GLN A 64 17.01 4.76 23.40
CA GLN A 64 17.33 3.60 24.26
C GLN A 64 16.30 2.47 24.11
N VAL A 65 15.01 2.80 24.15
CA VAL A 65 13.92 1.83 23.99
C VAL A 65 13.99 1.17 22.61
N LEU A 66 14.17 1.95 21.54
CA LEU A 66 14.31 1.43 20.18
C LEU A 66 15.53 0.52 20.03
N ALA A 67 16.68 0.90 20.60
CA ALA A 67 17.89 0.07 20.58
C ALA A 67 17.63 -1.29 21.26
N GLN A 68 16.93 -1.30 22.40
CA GLN A 68 16.58 -2.52 23.11
C GLN A 68 15.58 -3.39 22.32
N LEU A 69 14.55 -2.79 21.73
CA LEU A 69 13.56 -3.50 20.91
C LEU A 69 14.17 -4.10 19.63
N ARG A 70 15.13 -3.39 19.00
CA ARG A 70 15.92 -3.90 17.87
C ARG A 70 16.80 -5.06 18.27
N ALA A 71 17.51 -4.95 19.40
CA ALA A 71 18.36 -6.03 19.91
C ALA A 71 17.58 -7.33 20.18
N TRP A 72 16.32 -7.20 20.58
CA TRP A 72 15.42 -8.33 20.77
C TRP A 72 14.70 -8.79 19.47
N GLY A 73 14.87 -8.08 18.36
CA GLY A 73 14.25 -8.42 17.08
C GLY A 73 12.75 -8.14 17.00
N TYR A 74 12.19 -7.33 17.91
CA TYR A 74 10.77 -6.94 17.86
C TYR A 74 10.48 -5.85 16.82
N VAL A 75 11.49 -5.05 16.50
CA VAL A 75 11.40 -3.99 15.49
C VAL A 75 12.51 -4.23 14.47
N ASP A 76 12.10 -4.50 13.24
CA ASP A 76 12.96 -4.71 12.10
C ASP A 76 12.24 -4.21 10.84
N ASP A 77 12.64 -3.04 10.37
CA ASP A 77 12.06 -2.39 9.18
C ASP A 77 12.29 -3.22 7.90
N ARG A 78 13.40 -3.97 7.83
CA ARG A 78 13.71 -4.82 6.68
C ARG A 78 12.77 -6.02 6.65
N ARG A 79 12.60 -6.69 7.79
CA ARG A 79 11.64 -7.78 7.92
C ARG A 79 10.22 -7.31 7.62
N LEU A 80 9.82 -6.15 8.15
CA LEU A 80 8.53 -5.53 7.87
C LEU A 80 8.31 -5.28 6.38
N ALA A 81 9.31 -4.75 5.68
CA ALA A 81 9.23 -4.48 4.24
C ALA A 81 9.10 -5.76 3.42
N LEU A 82 9.85 -6.81 3.76
CA LEU A 82 9.78 -8.11 3.10
C LEU A 82 8.42 -8.79 3.30
N GLU A 83 7.91 -8.83 4.54
CA GLU A 83 6.59 -9.40 4.85
C GLU A 83 5.47 -8.62 4.14
N ALA A 84 5.57 -7.29 4.08
CA ALA A 84 4.63 -6.46 3.34
C ALA A 84 4.69 -6.71 1.83
N ALA A 85 5.88 -6.94 1.28
CA ALA A 85 6.08 -7.27 -0.12
C ALA A 85 5.45 -8.61 -0.51
N GLU A 86 5.53 -9.62 0.36
CA GLU A 86 4.85 -10.90 0.17
C GLU A 86 3.32 -10.76 0.29
N ALA A 87 2.84 -10.04 1.31
CA ALA A 87 1.41 -9.80 1.48
C ALA A 87 0.80 -9.01 0.31
N ALA A 88 1.58 -8.12 -0.32
CA ALA A 88 1.16 -7.36 -1.49
C ALA A 88 0.84 -8.26 -2.69
N ARG A 89 1.54 -9.39 -2.86
CA ARG A 89 1.27 -10.35 -3.94
C ARG A 89 -0.12 -10.95 -3.80
N VAL A 90 -0.45 -11.43 -2.59
CA VAL A 90 -1.78 -12.00 -2.28
C VAL A 90 -2.90 -10.96 -2.44
N ARG A 91 -2.63 -9.72 -2.01
CA ARG A 91 -3.59 -8.61 -2.15
C ARG A 91 -3.65 -8.04 -3.58
N HIS A 92 -2.80 -8.50 -4.50
CA HIS A 92 -2.62 -7.97 -5.84
C HIS A 92 -2.37 -6.44 -5.82
N VAL A 93 -1.49 -5.98 -4.92
CA VAL A 93 -1.00 -4.60 -4.85
C VAL A 93 0.31 -4.54 -5.64
N GLY A 94 0.43 -3.60 -6.57
CA GLY A 94 1.67 -3.45 -7.33
C GLY A 94 2.80 -2.78 -6.52
N PRO A 95 4.06 -2.95 -6.96
CA PRO A 95 5.25 -2.54 -6.21
C PRO A 95 5.31 -1.02 -5.95
N ARG A 96 4.79 -0.19 -6.86
CA ARG A 96 4.80 1.27 -6.71
C ARG A 96 3.91 1.72 -5.55
N ARG A 97 2.70 1.15 -5.46
CA ARG A 97 1.76 1.49 -4.39
C ARG A 97 2.26 0.96 -3.05
N LEU A 98 2.88 -0.21 -3.03
CA LEU A 98 3.52 -0.77 -1.85
C LEU A 98 4.68 0.13 -1.37
N ARG A 99 5.52 0.62 -2.30
CA ARG A 99 6.58 1.59 -1.97
C ARG A 99 6.01 2.79 -1.23
N ASP A 100 4.98 3.42 -1.79
CA ASP A 100 4.38 4.61 -1.19
C ASP A 100 3.73 4.31 0.18
N GLU A 101 3.16 3.11 0.35
CA GLU A 101 2.62 2.64 1.64
C GLU A 101 3.73 2.47 2.69
N LEU A 102 4.85 1.83 2.34
CA LEU A 102 5.98 1.65 3.25
C LEU A 102 6.66 2.97 3.61
N LEU A 103 6.81 3.88 2.65
CA LEU A 103 7.35 5.22 2.89
C LEU A 103 6.44 6.03 3.82
N ARG A 104 5.11 5.98 3.65
CA ARG A 104 4.16 6.63 4.58
C ARG A 104 4.22 6.04 5.99
N ARG A 105 4.57 4.76 6.11
CA ARG A 105 4.82 4.11 7.41
C ARG A 105 6.19 4.47 7.99
N GLY A 106 7.00 5.27 7.29
CA GLY A 106 8.30 5.72 7.76
C GLY A 106 9.41 4.67 7.63
N VAL A 107 9.25 3.66 6.78
CA VAL A 107 10.33 2.71 6.46
C VAL A 107 11.36 3.42 5.57
N PRO A 108 12.67 3.32 5.86
CA PRO A 108 13.71 3.97 5.06
C PRO A 108 13.65 3.55 3.58
N GLU A 109 13.82 4.52 2.67
CA GLU A 109 13.73 4.26 1.22
C GLU A 109 14.71 3.18 0.74
N ALA A 110 15.93 3.13 1.28
CA ALA A 110 16.89 2.08 0.96
C ALA A 110 16.36 0.67 1.30
N VAL A 111 15.73 0.52 2.47
CA VAL A 111 15.15 -0.75 2.91
C VAL A 111 13.96 -1.14 2.03
N VAL A 112 13.12 -0.17 1.66
CA VAL A 112 12.00 -0.40 0.74
C VAL A 112 12.49 -0.84 -0.63
N ARG A 113 13.49 -0.15 -1.18
CA ARG A 113 14.12 -0.53 -2.46
C ARG A 113 14.64 -1.96 -2.40
N ASP A 114 15.47 -2.28 -1.41
CA ASP A 114 16.11 -3.59 -1.30
C ASP A 114 15.07 -4.72 -1.14
N ALA A 115 13.99 -4.48 -0.39
CA ALA A 115 12.89 -5.44 -0.25
C ALA A 115 12.10 -5.61 -1.55
N LEU A 116 11.83 -4.53 -2.29
CA LEU A 116 11.15 -4.60 -3.58
C LEU A 116 12.02 -5.26 -4.65
N GLU A 117 13.32 -5.00 -4.68
CA GLU A 117 14.24 -5.67 -5.60
C GLU A 117 14.33 -7.17 -5.33
N ALA A 118 14.33 -7.59 -4.06
CA ALA A 118 14.36 -8.99 -3.68
C ALA A 118 13.04 -9.74 -3.98
N THR A 119 11.90 -9.07 -3.78
CA THR A 119 10.58 -9.73 -3.80
C THR A 119 9.73 -9.38 -5.02
N TRP A 120 10.04 -8.33 -5.77
CA TRP A 120 9.27 -7.90 -6.94
C TRP A 120 10.15 -7.76 -8.18
N PRO A 121 10.77 -8.86 -8.66
CA PRO A 121 11.36 -8.86 -9.99
C PRO A 121 10.26 -8.63 -11.04
N ALA A 122 10.66 -8.16 -12.22
CA ALA A 122 9.73 -7.77 -13.28
C ALA A 122 8.80 -8.92 -13.72
N GLU A 123 9.27 -10.16 -13.64
CA GLU A 123 8.53 -11.38 -13.95
C GLU A 123 7.35 -11.57 -13.00
N VAL A 124 7.60 -11.47 -11.69
CA VAL A 124 6.57 -11.60 -10.65
C VAL A 124 5.54 -10.48 -10.77
N GLU A 125 5.98 -9.25 -11.05
CA GLU A 125 5.07 -8.14 -11.27
C GLU A 125 4.12 -8.43 -12.45
N ARG A 126 4.66 -8.92 -13.57
CA ARG A 126 3.88 -9.30 -14.76
C ARG A 126 2.89 -10.42 -14.45
N GLU A 127 3.31 -11.46 -13.73
CA GLU A 127 2.46 -12.61 -13.40
C GLU A 127 1.26 -12.21 -12.53
N VAL A 128 1.51 -11.47 -11.43
CA VAL A 128 0.44 -11.02 -10.51
C VAL A 128 -0.52 -10.07 -11.22
N ALA A 129 0.00 -9.14 -12.03
CA ALA A 129 -0.83 -8.23 -12.82
C ALA A 129 -1.66 -8.98 -13.87
N TRP A 130 -1.09 -10.00 -14.51
CA TRP A 130 -1.75 -10.82 -15.52
C TRP A 130 -2.90 -11.63 -14.93
N GLU A 131 -2.69 -12.28 -13.79
CA GLU A 131 -3.73 -13.04 -13.09
C GLU A 131 -4.91 -12.13 -12.71
N LEU A 132 -4.61 -10.97 -12.11
CA LEU A 132 -5.63 -9.97 -11.77
C LEU A 132 -6.39 -9.50 -13.00
N ALA A 133 -5.68 -9.20 -14.09
CA ALA A 133 -6.26 -8.70 -15.32
C ALA A 133 -7.20 -9.73 -15.96
N ARG A 134 -6.76 -10.99 -16.12
CA ARG A 134 -7.58 -12.08 -16.68
C ARG A 134 -8.87 -12.27 -15.90
N ARG A 135 -8.78 -12.32 -14.56
CA ARG A 135 -9.96 -12.48 -13.70
C ARG A 135 -10.97 -11.36 -13.89
N ARG A 136 -10.51 -10.15 -14.21
CA ARG A 136 -11.35 -8.95 -14.27
C ARG A 136 -11.78 -8.56 -15.68
N TRP A 137 -11.10 -9.06 -16.71
CA TRP A 137 -11.29 -8.70 -18.10
C TRP A 137 -12.72 -8.89 -18.59
N ALA A 138 -13.35 -10.03 -18.28
CA ALA A 138 -14.76 -10.29 -18.62
C ALA A 138 -15.70 -9.20 -18.09
N ARG A 139 -15.45 -8.64 -16.89
CA ARG A 139 -16.25 -7.54 -16.31
C ARG A 139 -15.97 -6.18 -16.97
N PHE A 140 -14.83 -6.02 -17.65
CA PHE A 140 -14.53 -4.80 -18.41
C PHE A 140 -15.08 -4.84 -19.84
N VAL A 141 -15.09 -6.02 -20.47
CA VAL A 141 -15.60 -6.24 -21.84
C VAL A 141 -17.11 -6.32 -21.88
N ALA A 142 -17.76 -6.82 -20.81
CA ALA A 142 -19.21 -6.83 -20.74
C ALA A 142 -19.77 -5.43 -21.05
N PRO A 143 -20.66 -5.29 -22.04
CA PRO A 143 -21.29 -4.00 -22.32
C PRO A 143 -21.97 -3.54 -21.05
N SER A 144 -21.73 -2.28 -20.66
CA SER A 144 -22.44 -1.68 -19.53
C SER A 144 -23.94 -1.86 -19.81
N PRO A 145 -24.71 -2.52 -18.93
CA PRO A 145 -26.15 -2.65 -19.16
C PRO A 145 -26.72 -1.24 -19.14
N GLY A 146 -27.13 -0.76 -20.31
CA GLY A 146 -27.81 0.52 -20.52
C GLY A 146 -26.95 1.75 -20.26
N GLY A 147 -26.74 2.56 -21.29
CA GLY A 147 -26.52 3.98 -21.09
C GLY A 147 -27.81 4.60 -20.59
N ASP A 148 -27.87 4.91 -19.31
CA ASP A 148 -28.73 5.97 -18.80
C ASP A 148 -27.98 6.66 -17.66
N GLY A 149 -27.89 7.98 -17.75
CA GLY A 149 -27.13 8.87 -16.89
C GLY A 149 -27.80 9.07 -15.54
N ARG A 150 -27.96 8.01 -14.75
CA ARG A 150 -28.34 8.14 -13.34
C ARG A 150 -27.50 7.26 -12.43
N GLU A 151 -26.78 7.94 -11.55
CA GLU A 151 -26.22 7.48 -10.28
C GLU A 151 -25.72 6.02 -10.22
N ARG A 152 -24.42 5.85 -10.45
CA ARG A 152 -23.69 4.78 -9.77
C ARG A 152 -23.06 5.35 -8.52
N ARG A 153 -23.86 5.36 -7.44
CA ARG A 153 -23.37 5.40 -6.06
C ARG A 153 -22.30 4.31 -5.94
N GLY A 154 -21.13 4.70 -5.43
CA GLY A 154 -19.90 3.91 -5.48
C GLY A 154 -20.08 2.48 -5.01
N VAL A 155 -19.75 1.52 -5.89
CA VAL A 155 -19.28 0.21 -5.45
C VAL A 155 -17.77 0.30 -5.40
N VAL A 156 -17.28 0.85 -4.28
CA VAL A 156 -15.92 0.59 -3.81
C VAL A 156 -15.96 -0.82 -3.23
N ASP A 157 -15.48 -1.81 -3.98
CA ASP A 157 -15.31 -3.16 -3.47
C ASP A 157 -14.30 -3.09 -2.30
N ALA A 158 -14.77 -3.48 -1.12
CA ALA A 158 -14.08 -3.41 0.15
C ALA A 158 -12.88 -4.37 0.20
N ALA A 159 -11.70 -3.78 0.36
CA ALA A 159 -10.55 -4.38 1.04
C ALA A 159 -9.82 -3.23 1.75
N GLY A 160 -10.25 -2.99 3.00
CA GLY A 160 -9.85 -1.84 3.82
C GLY A 160 -8.36 -1.81 4.18
N CYS A 161 -7.79 -0.61 4.10
CA CYS A 161 -7.32 0.17 5.26
C CYS A 161 -6.62 1.41 4.68
N ALA A 162 -7.29 2.55 4.77
CA ALA A 162 -6.71 3.87 4.63
C ALA A 162 -7.10 4.62 5.91
N ASP A 163 -6.12 4.89 6.77
CA ASP A 163 -6.28 5.84 7.87
C ASP A 163 -6.23 7.27 7.29
N GLY A 164 -7.13 8.14 7.80
CA GLY A 164 -7.30 9.57 7.45
C GLY A 164 -6.06 10.42 7.78
N GLU A 165 -6.00 11.71 7.46
CA GLU A 165 -6.95 12.82 7.68
C GLU A 165 -6.70 13.94 6.62
N GLU A 166 -7.74 14.53 6.01
CA GLU A 166 -8.41 15.81 6.30
C GLU A 166 -7.56 17.10 6.17
N GLY A 167 -8.11 18.06 5.40
CA GLY A 167 -7.61 19.42 5.22
C GLY A 167 -8.54 20.22 4.31
N ALA A 168 -9.38 21.06 4.95
CA ALA A 168 -10.50 21.82 4.40
C ALA A 168 -10.12 22.95 3.43
N GLY A 169 -11.11 23.38 2.62
CA GLY A 169 -11.05 24.58 1.79
C GLY A 169 -12.41 24.90 1.17
N GLU A 170 -13.13 25.81 1.81
CA GLU A 170 -14.49 26.34 1.53
C GLU A 170 -14.62 27.03 0.14
N GLY A 171 -15.86 27.15 -0.38
CA GLY A 171 -16.25 27.62 -1.72
C GLY A 171 -16.03 29.12 -2.06
N PRO A 172 -16.74 29.75 -3.04
CA PRO A 172 -18.19 29.61 -3.24
C PRO A 172 -18.73 29.59 -4.69
N ASP A 173 -20.03 29.29 -4.73
CA ASP A 173 -21.10 29.59 -5.68
C ASP A 173 -20.85 30.46 -6.93
N GLY A 174 -21.30 29.93 -8.07
CA GLY A 174 -21.61 30.71 -9.28
C GLY A 174 -22.85 30.12 -9.99
N PRO A 175 -23.77 30.95 -10.54
CA PRO A 175 -25.02 30.48 -11.10
C PRO A 175 -24.82 29.77 -12.45
N VAL A 176 -25.37 28.57 -12.57
CA VAL A 176 -25.40 27.80 -13.82
C VAL A 176 -26.56 28.29 -14.66
N GLY A 177 -26.25 29.06 -15.72
CA GLY A 177 -27.23 29.46 -16.72
C GLY A 177 -27.65 28.28 -17.59
N ASP A 178 -28.96 28.12 -17.76
CA ASP A 178 -29.58 27.22 -18.74
C ASP A 178 -29.02 27.47 -20.14
N ARG A 179 -28.39 26.46 -20.73
CA ARG A 179 -28.15 26.39 -22.17
C ARG A 179 -29.04 25.30 -22.76
N PRO A 180 -29.83 25.61 -23.81
CA PRO A 180 -30.71 24.63 -24.41
C PRO A 180 -29.91 23.52 -25.09
N ALA A 181 -30.48 22.32 -25.00
CA ALA A 181 -30.04 21.09 -25.62
C ALA A 181 -29.76 21.29 -27.12
N SER A 182 -28.49 21.26 -27.50
CA SER A 182 -28.11 20.91 -28.87
C SER A 182 -27.97 19.38 -28.92
N ALA A 183 -28.92 18.75 -29.59
CA ALA A 183 -28.86 17.35 -29.94
C ALA A 183 -27.63 17.11 -30.82
N GLY A 184 -26.55 16.60 -30.21
CA GLY A 184 -25.40 16.07 -30.93
C GLY A 184 -25.83 14.89 -31.81
N PRO A 185 -25.18 14.67 -32.96
CA PRO A 185 -25.61 13.68 -33.94
C PRO A 185 -25.63 12.29 -33.31
N ALA A 186 -26.73 11.58 -33.53
CA ALA A 186 -26.95 10.19 -33.14
C ALA A 186 -25.67 9.38 -33.32
N GLY A 187 -25.11 8.89 -32.21
CA GLY A 187 -23.89 8.11 -32.19
C GLY A 187 -24.00 6.93 -33.14
N ARG A 188 -23.06 6.84 -34.10
CA ARG A 188 -22.88 5.63 -34.91
C ARG A 188 -22.78 4.44 -33.95
N PRO A 189 -23.37 3.27 -34.27
CA PRO A 189 -23.20 2.07 -33.48
C PRO A 189 -21.71 1.77 -33.44
N GLU A 190 -21.07 2.07 -32.32
CA GLU A 190 -19.65 1.82 -32.13
C GLU A 190 -19.45 0.31 -32.28
N GLY A 191 -18.73 -0.08 -33.32
CA GLY A 191 -18.46 -1.48 -33.59
C GLY A 191 -17.80 -2.15 -32.38
N ARG A 192 -17.84 -3.48 -32.36
CA ARG A 192 -17.28 -4.34 -31.31
C ARG A 192 -15.85 -3.94 -30.87
N GLY A 193 -15.08 -3.28 -31.74
CA GLY A 193 -13.77 -2.68 -31.45
C GLY A 193 -13.78 -1.49 -30.48
N GLY A 194 -14.79 -0.61 -30.51
CA GLY A 194 -14.88 0.55 -29.60
C GLY A 194 -15.14 0.17 -28.14
N ALA A 195 -16.00 -0.83 -27.91
CA ALA A 195 -16.24 -1.39 -26.58
C ALA A 195 -14.98 -2.03 -25.98
N ARG A 196 -14.22 -2.77 -26.79
CA ARG A 196 -12.94 -3.38 -26.39
C ARG A 196 -11.87 -2.34 -26.09
N GLN A 197 -11.77 -1.30 -26.91
CA GLN A 197 -10.81 -0.21 -26.68
C GLN A 197 -11.10 0.54 -25.37
N ARG A 198 -12.37 0.75 -25.03
CA ARG A 198 -12.77 1.29 -23.72
C ARG A 198 -12.46 0.32 -22.57
N ALA A 199 -12.70 -0.98 -22.75
CA ALA A 199 -12.36 -2.00 -21.76
C ALA A 199 -10.86 -2.04 -21.46
N ALA A 200 -10.03 -2.01 -22.51
CA ALA A 200 -8.58 -1.90 -22.45
C ALA A 200 -8.12 -0.67 -21.67
N ALA A 201 -8.64 0.52 -21.99
CA ALA A 201 -8.30 1.75 -21.28
C ALA A 201 -8.72 1.71 -19.79
N ARG A 202 -9.86 1.09 -19.47
CA ARG A 202 -10.31 0.89 -18.08
C ARG A 202 -9.41 -0.08 -17.32
N LEU A 203 -9.00 -1.19 -17.96
CA LEU A 203 -8.10 -2.17 -17.37
C LEU A 203 -6.72 -1.56 -17.12
N TYR A 204 -6.16 -0.82 -18.08
CA TYR A 204 -4.89 -0.10 -17.92
C TYR A 204 -4.93 0.81 -16.68
N ARG A 205 -5.94 1.71 -16.60
CA ARG A 205 -6.09 2.62 -15.45
C ARG A 205 -6.26 1.86 -14.13
N PHE A 206 -6.95 0.72 -14.16
CA PHE A 206 -7.15 -0.12 -12.99
C PHE A 206 -5.81 -0.72 -12.50
N LEU A 207 -4.99 -1.28 -13.39
CA LEU A 207 -3.69 -1.86 -13.03
C LEU A 207 -2.72 -0.78 -12.53
N VAL A 208 -2.64 0.36 -13.21
CA VAL A 208 -1.79 1.49 -12.78
C VAL A 208 -2.26 2.04 -11.43
N GLY A 209 -3.57 2.22 -11.23
CA GLY A 209 -4.14 2.66 -9.94
C GLY A 209 -3.94 1.64 -8.80
N ARG A 210 -3.68 0.37 -9.15
CA ARG A 210 -3.32 -0.68 -8.18
C ARG A 210 -1.83 -0.67 -7.84
N GLY A 211 -1.02 0.07 -8.59
CA GLY A 211 0.41 0.27 -8.37
C GLY A 211 1.34 -0.54 -9.27
N PHE A 212 0.81 -1.18 -10.33
CA PHE A 212 1.63 -1.87 -11.33
C PHE A 212 2.27 -0.86 -12.29
N GLY A 213 3.45 -1.16 -12.79
CA GLY A 213 4.19 -0.36 -13.76
C GLY A 213 3.40 -0.17 -15.06
N ALA A 214 3.54 1.02 -15.65
CA ALA A 214 2.85 1.38 -16.88
C ALA A 214 3.16 0.40 -18.03
N GLU A 215 4.44 0.07 -18.21
CA GLU A 215 4.91 -0.90 -19.20
C GLU A 215 4.27 -2.29 -19.03
N VAL A 216 4.20 -2.77 -17.79
CA VAL A 216 3.57 -4.06 -17.45
C VAL A 216 2.08 -4.02 -17.76
N ALA A 217 1.39 -2.96 -17.35
CA ALA A 217 -0.03 -2.78 -17.59
C ALA A 217 -0.35 -2.70 -19.10
N GLU A 218 0.46 -1.97 -19.87
CA GLU A 218 0.31 -1.84 -21.32
C GLU A 218 0.52 -3.18 -22.02
N ALA A 219 1.59 -3.91 -21.69
CA ALA A 219 1.86 -5.23 -22.26
C ALA A 219 0.72 -6.22 -22.01
N ILE A 220 0.16 -6.23 -20.78
CA ILE A 220 -0.96 -7.10 -20.40
C ILE A 220 -2.23 -6.74 -21.17
N VAL A 221 -2.55 -5.44 -21.24
CA VAL A 221 -3.75 -4.96 -21.94
C VAL A 221 -3.67 -5.26 -23.44
N ARG A 222 -2.50 -5.05 -24.05
CA ARG A 222 -2.27 -5.41 -25.46
C ARG A 222 -2.49 -6.89 -25.68
N ARG A 223 -1.87 -7.74 -24.86
CA ARG A 223 -2.00 -9.20 -24.95
C ARG A 223 -3.44 -9.68 -24.80
N LEU A 224 -4.21 -9.17 -23.83
CA LEU A 224 -5.62 -9.54 -23.67
C LEU A 224 -6.48 -9.08 -24.85
N ALA A 225 -6.22 -7.89 -25.39
CA ALA A 225 -6.96 -7.40 -26.56
C ALA A 225 -6.70 -8.26 -27.81
N GLU A 226 -5.50 -8.82 -27.94
CA GLU A 226 -5.12 -9.76 -29.01
C GLU A 226 -5.74 -11.16 -28.80
N GLU A 227 -5.69 -11.71 -27.58
CA GLU A 227 -6.26 -13.03 -27.25
C GLU A 227 -7.79 -13.08 -27.45
N ASP A 228 -8.53 -12.00 -27.17
CA ASP A 228 -9.96 -11.88 -27.51
C ASP A 228 -10.22 -11.44 -28.96
N GLY A 229 -9.16 -11.04 -29.66
CA GLY A 229 -9.13 -10.56 -31.04
C GLY A 229 -9.12 -11.66 -32.09
N GLU A 230 -8.73 -12.90 -31.74
CA GLU A 230 -8.76 -14.06 -32.64
C GLU A 230 -10.06 -14.87 -32.52
N PRO A 231 -11.09 -14.62 -33.35
CA PRO A 231 -12.07 -15.65 -33.65
C PRO A 231 -11.43 -16.66 -34.60
N GLY A 232 -10.79 -17.69 -34.03
CA GLY A 232 -10.43 -18.93 -34.74
C GLY A 232 -9.30 -18.80 -35.77
N ARG A 233 -8.08 -19.08 -35.34
CA ARG A 233 -7.17 -19.86 -36.20
C ARG A 233 -7.45 -21.32 -35.88
N PRO A 234 -8.12 -22.10 -36.74
CA PRO A 234 -8.13 -23.55 -36.54
C PRO A 234 -6.66 -23.99 -36.47
N ALA A 235 -6.33 -24.78 -35.45
CA ALA A 235 -5.09 -25.54 -35.44
C ALA A 235 -4.95 -26.15 -36.83
N SER A 236 -3.85 -25.81 -37.52
CA SER A 236 -3.49 -26.36 -38.82
C SER A 236 -3.35 -27.87 -38.66
N ALA A 237 -4.47 -28.58 -38.83
CA ALA A 237 -4.52 -30.01 -38.94
C ALA A 237 -3.90 -30.35 -40.30
N GLY A 238 -2.73 -30.97 -40.19
CA GLY A 238 -1.93 -31.62 -41.22
C GLY A 238 -2.42 -31.54 -42.66
N ASP A 239 -1.65 -30.85 -43.48
CA ASP A 239 -1.44 -31.22 -44.88
C ASP A 239 -0.88 -32.65 -44.91
N GLY A 240 -1.78 -33.64 -44.88
CA GLY A 240 -1.46 -35.05 -45.08
C GLY A 240 -1.33 -35.32 -46.58
N PRO A 241 -0.32 -36.07 -47.04
CA PRO A 241 -0.04 -36.22 -48.45
C PRO A 241 -1.21 -36.91 -49.18
N ARG A 242 -1.72 -36.24 -50.21
CA ARG A 242 -2.69 -36.77 -51.18
C ARG A 242 -2.12 -38.06 -51.79
N ARG A 243 -2.74 -39.20 -51.51
CA ARG A 243 -2.49 -40.44 -52.27
C ARG A 243 -3.28 -40.41 -53.58
N PRO A 244 -2.71 -40.81 -54.73
CA PRO A 244 -3.47 -41.01 -55.95
C PRO A 244 -4.32 -42.29 -55.87
N PHE A 245 -5.54 -42.19 -56.39
CA PHE A 245 -6.51 -43.28 -56.59
C PHE A 245 -6.00 -44.30 -57.65
N PRO A 246 -6.32 -45.60 -57.53
CA PRO A 246 -6.40 -46.52 -58.67
C PRO A 246 -7.75 -46.40 -59.39
#